data_AF-A0A0Q5CJM4-F1
#
_entry.id   AF-A0A0Q5CJM4-F1
#
_cell.length_a   1.000
_cell.length_b   1.000
_cell.length_c   1.000
_cell.angle_alpha   90.00
_cell.angle_beta   90.00
_cell.angle_gamma   90.00
#
_symmetry.space_group_name_H-M   'P 1'
#
loop_
_entity.id
_entity.type
_entity.pdbx_description
1 polymer ?
#
loop_
_entity_poly.entity_id
_entity_poly.type
_entity_poly.pdbx_seq_one_letter_code
_entity_poly.pdbx_strand_id
1 'polypeptide(L)'
;MNDFIYNLLLTGEQGLTLFGTLRFRFTDPLTAVPDGGVPSLLAAHQQLGVVTAVLLPLDGSIAIPLLTGFGRVPLQGFLIATAAGPITTILGSTDNARPAFVQFNQISGNQIAGGVQWRPADPAELVFSLLGTQLRLPI
;
A
#
# COMPACT_ATOMS: atom_id res chain seq x y z
N MET A 1 -16.90 1.43 -6.06
CA MET A 1 -15.46 1.37 -6.40
C MET A 1 -14.71 1.46 -5.08
N ASN A 2 -14.05 0.39 -4.64
CA ASN A 2 -13.62 0.23 -3.24
C ASN A 2 -12.20 0.79 -3.04
N ASP A 3 -12.13 2.10 -2.80
CA ASP A 3 -10.87 2.73 -2.41
C ASP A 3 -10.58 2.43 -0.93
N PHE A 4 -9.37 1.94 -0.67
CA PHE A 4 -8.87 1.75 0.68
C PHE A 4 -8.22 3.04 1.13
N ILE A 5 -8.69 3.61 2.24
CA ILE A 5 -8.18 4.87 2.80
C ILE A 5 -7.69 4.59 4.22
N TYR A 6 -6.45 4.96 4.51
CA TYR A 6 -5.82 4.83 5.82
C TYR A 6 -5.37 6.20 6.32
N ASN A 7 -5.68 6.48 7.59
CA ASN A 7 -5.02 7.53 8.34
C ASN A 7 -3.67 6.99 8.82
N LEU A 8 -2.60 7.77 8.64
CA LEU A 8 -1.23 7.37 8.94
C LEU A 8 -0.70 8.13 10.16
N LEU A 9 -0.06 7.37 11.05
CA LEU A 9 0.89 7.86 12.03
C LEU A 9 2.29 7.44 11.56
N LEU A 10 3.16 8.41 11.37
CA LEU A 10 4.53 8.21 10.91
C LEU A 10 5.51 8.61 12.00
N THR A 11 6.44 7.73 12.35
CA THR A 11 7.46 8.02 13.38
C THR A 11 8.85 7.84 12.79
N GLY A 12 9.62 8.92 12.75
CA GLY A 12 11.01 8.94 12.29
C GLY A 12 12.00 8.63 13.40
N GLU A 13 13.25 8.36 13.04
CA GLU A 13 14.31 7.94 13.97
C GLU A 13 14.56 8.92 15.11
N GLN A 14 14.45 10.23 14.84
CA GLN A 14 14.69 11.30 15.81
C GLN A 14 13.45 11.64 16.66
N GLY A 15 12.43 10.78 16.66
CA GLY A 15 11.17 11.00 17.40
C GLY A 15 10.19 11.96 16.72
N LEU A 16 10.50 12.42 15.51
CA LEU A 16 9.58 13.22 14.70
C LEU A 16 8.34 12.39 14.37
N THR A 17 7.16 12.91 14.73
CA THR A 17 5.87 12.27 14.42
C THR A 17 5.11 13.09 13.38
N LEU A 18 4.72 12.47 12.28
CA LEU A 18 3.93 13.10 11.22
C LEU A 18 2.60 12.37 11.03
N PHE A 19 1.61 13.10 10.53
CA PHE A 19 0.31 12.56 10.15
C PHE A 19 0.13 12.60 8.65
N GLY A 20 -0.56 11.61 8.12
CA GLY A 20 -0.84 11.55 6.69
C GLY A 20 -2.04 10.70 6.35
N THR A 21 -2.27 10.54 5.05
CA THR A 21 -3.27 9.64 4.51
C THR A 21 -2.67 8.83 3.37
N LEU A 22 -2.99 7.55 3.33
CA LEU A 22 -2.72 6.67 2.21
C LEU A 22 -4.06 6.26 1.60
N ARG A 23 -4.22 6.46 0.29
CA ARG A 23 -5.37 5.96 -0.47
C ARG A 23 -4.85 5.06 -1.59
N PHE A 24 -5.43 3.89 -1.76
CA PHE A 24 -5.11 3.03 -2.90
C PHE A 24 -6.32 2.21 -3.34
N ARG A 25 -6.24 1.70 -4.56
CA ARG A 25 -7.21 0.81 -5.18
C ARG A 25 -6.48 -0.18 -6.09
N PHE A 26 -7.11 -1.30 -6.38
CA PHE A 26 -6.64 -2.23 -7.39
C PHE A 26 -6.93 -1.65 -8.78
N THR A 27 -5.94 -1.69 -9.66
CA THR A 27 -6.03 -1.13 -11.02
C THR A 27 -6.90 -2.00 -11.94
N ASP A 28 -7.11 -3.28 -11.59
CA ASP A 28 -7.99 -4.18 -12.34
C ASP A 28 -8.55 -5.30 -11.46
N PRO A 29 -9.88 -5.52 -11.39
CA PRO A 29 -10.47 -6.71 -10.83
C PRO A 29 -10.89 -7.61 -12.00
N LEU A 30 -10.01 -8.50 -12.49
CA LEU A 30 -10.36 -9.64 -13.36
C LEU A 30 -11.74 -9.55 -14.01
N THR A 31 -11.89 -8.76 -15.06
CA THR A 31 -13.09 -8.76 -15.92
C THR A 31 -13.24 -10.06 -16.73
N ALA A 32 -12.51 -11.12 -16.34
CA ALA A 32 -12.59 -12.47 -16.91
C ALA A 32 -12.54 -13.58 -15.84
N VAL A 33 -13.02 -13.33 -14.61
CA VAL A 33 -13.27 -14.42 -13.65
C VAL A 33 -14.76 -14.45 -13.35
N PRO A 34 -15.52 -15.39 -13.94
CA PRO A 34 -16.92 -15.58 -13.59
C PRO A 34 -17.02 -16.01 -12.12
N ASP A 35 -17.66 -15.18 -11.31
CA ASP A 35 -18.22 -15.50 -9.98
C ASP A 35 -17.34 -16.20 -8.93
N GLY A 36 -16.01 -16.10 -9.02
CA GLY A 36 -15.12 -16.90 -8.16
C GLY A 36 -14.11 -16.16 -7.29
N GLY A 37 -13.92 -14.85 -7.49
CA GLY A 37 -12.94 -14.04 -6.75
C GLY A 37 -11.49 -14.59 -6.79
N VAL A 38 -10.63 -14.04 -5.92
CA VAL A 38 -9.24 -14.51 -5.69
C VAL A 38 -9.17 -16.05 -5.45
N PRO A 39 -10.12 -16.70 -4.73
CA PRO A 39 -10.12 -18.15 -4.55
C PRO A 39 -10.19 -18.97 -5.85
N SER A 40 -10.89 -18.51 -6.88
CA SER A 40 -11.03 -19.25 -8.14
C SER A 40 -9.80 -19.19 -9.05
N LEU A 41 -9.05 -18.08 -9.02
CA LEU A 41 -7.73 -18.01 -9.65
C LEU A 41 -6.73 -18.98 -9.00
N LEU A 42 -6.83 -19.14 -7.69
CA LEU A 42 -5.99 -20.04 -6.90
C LEU A 42 -6.30 -21.52 -7.15
N ALA A 43 -7.56 -21.87 -7.40
CA ALA A 43 -7.96 -23.24 -7.73
C ALA A 43 -7.36 -23.73 -9.07
N ALA A 44 -7.14 -22.84 -10.03
CA ALA A 44 -6.54 -23.17 -11.32
C ALA A 44 -5.03 -23.47 -11.24
N HIS A 45 -4.36 -23.20 -10.12
CA HIS A 45 -2.89 -23.29 -9.98
C HIS A 45 -2.46 -24.21 -8.82
N GLN A 46 -3.33 -25.13 -8.38
CA GLN A 46 -3.00 -26.10 -7.33
C GLN A 46 -1.97 -27.16 -7.80
N GLN A 47 -0.69 -26.83 -7.70
CA GLN A 47 0.36 -27.82 -7.43
C GLN A 47 0.79 -27.67 -5.97
N LEU A 48 0.36 -28.64 -5.16
CA LEU A 48 0.79 -28.82 -3.78
C LEU A 48 2.31 -29.03 -3.76
N GLY A 49 3.06 -28.02 -3.34
CA GLY A 49 4.52 -28.07 -3.20
C GLY A 49 5.21 -26.70 -3.26
N VAL A 50 4.60 -25.71 -3.92
CA VAL A 50 5.17 -24.36 -4.08
C VAL A 50 4.12 -23.32 -3.67
N VAL A 51 4.47 -22.42 -2.74
CA VAL A 51 3.61 -21.27 -2.40
C VAL A 51 3.57 -20.35 -3.61
N THR A 52 2.46 -20.39 -4.35
CA THR A 52 2.24 -19.47 -5.47
C THR A 52 1.85 -18.10 -4.92
N ALA A 53 2.69 -17.10 -5.18
CA ALA A 53 2.39 -15.71 -4.87
C ALA A 53 1.90 -14.98 -6.13
N VAL A 54 0.83 -14.19 -5.99
CA VAL A 54 0.29 -13.34 -7.04
C VAL A 54 0.67 -11.89 -6.78
N LEU A 55 0.93 -11.14 -7.85
CA LEU A 55 1.15 -9.70 -7.81
C LEU A 55 -0.10 -9.01 -8.34
N LEU A 56 -0.72 -8.18 -7.49
CA LEU A 56 -1.92 -7.42 -7.82
C LEU A 56 -1.55 -5.95 -7.99
N PRO A 57 -1.74 -5.35 -9.17
CA PRO A 57 -1.37 -3.96 -9.41
C PRO A 57 -2.27 -3.00 -8.62
N LEU A 58 -1.64 -1.94 -8.12
CA LEU A 58 -2.26 -0.90 -7.30
C LEU A 58 -1.95 0.48 -7.86
N ASP A 59 -2.98 1.33 -7.87
CA ASP A 59 -2.85 2.77 -8.00
C ASP A 59 -3.26 3.43 -6.68
N GLY A 60 -2.51 4.44 -6.28
CA GLY A 60 -2.80 5.14 -5.05
C GLY A 60 -2.22 6.54 -4.99
N SER A 61 -2.27 7.08 -3.79
CA SER A 61 -1.68 8.36 -3.46
C SER A 61 -1.41 8.45 -1.97
N ILE A 62 -0.34 9.14 -1.61
CA ILE A 62 -0.04 9.50 -0.23
C ILE A 62 -0.07 11.03 -0.07
N ALA A 63 -0.55 11.48 1.08
CA ALA A 63 -0.49 12.88 1.48
C ALA A 63 0.03 12.96 2.91
N ILE A 64 1.12 13.70 3.11
CA ILE A 64 1.74 13.96 4.42
C ILE A 64 2.00 15.46 4.43
N PRO A 65 1.13 16.31 5.01
CA PRO A 65 1.16 17.76 4.76
C PRO A 65 2.53 18.43 4.98
N LEU A 66 3.31 17.94 5.95
CA LEU A 66 4.64 18.46 6.25
C LEU A 66 5.74 18.05 5.24
N LEU A 67 5.48 17.05 4.39
CA LEU A 67 6.39 16.58 3.34
C LEU A 67 5.86 16.88 1.93
N THR A 68 4.57 16.62 1.69
CA THR A 68 3.91 16.71 0.38
C THR A 68 3.27 18.08 0.13
N GLY A 69 3.22 18.95 1.15
CA GLY A 69 2.30 20.09 1.18
C GLY A 69 0.83 19.64 1.18
N PHE A 70 -0.08 20.51 0.78
CA PHE A 70 -1.51 20.18 0.64
C PHE A 70 -1.85 19.30 -0.58
N GLY A 71 -0.84 18.93 -1.37
CA GLY A 71 -1.00 18.07 -2.54
C GLY A 71 -0.86 16.58 -2.22
N ARG A 72 -1.51 15.75 -3.04
CA ARG A 72 -1.28 14.30 -3.06
C ARG A 72 -0.09 13.96 -3.94
N VAL A 73 0.70 12.97 -3.53
CA VAL A 73 1.76 12.36 -4.34
C VAL A 73 1.19 11.06 -4.93
N PRO A 74 1.11 10.92 -6.27
CA PRO A 74 0.60 9.71 -6.89
C PRO A 74 1.57 8.55 -6.66
N LEU A 75 1.02 7.38 -6.36
CA LEU A 75 1.77 6.15 -6.10
C LEU A 75 1.30 5.03 -7.02
N GLN A 76 2.22 4.16 -7.42
CA GLN A 76 1.93 2.90 -8.12
C GLN A 76 2.75 1.76 -7.56
N GLY A 77 2.23 0.54 -7.65
CA GLY A 77 2.98 -0.64 -7.25
C GLY A 77 2.09 -1.86 -7.16
N PHE A 78 2.37 -2.74 -6.21
CA PHE A 78 1.77 -4.06 -6.17
C PHE A 78 1.51 -4.54 -4.73
N LEU A 79 0.43 -5.31 -4.58
CA LEU A 79 0.23 -6.19 -3.44
C LEU A 79 0.73 -7.59 -3.82
N ILE A 80 1.61 -8.15 -2.99
CA ILE A 80 2.02 -9.55 -3.06
C ILE A 80 1.09 -10.33 -2.12
N ALA A 81 0.40 -11.35 -2.64
CA ALA A 81 -0.52 -12.17 -1.87
C ALA A 81 -0.40 -13.67 -2.22
N THR A 82 -0.85 -14.52 -1.31
CA THR A 82 -0.94 -15.98 -1.52
C THR A 82 -2.35 -16.46 -1.21
N ALA A 83 -2.60 -17.77 -1.35
CA ALA A 83 -3.84 -18.40 -0.90
C ALA A 83 -4.17 -18.13 0.58
N ALA A 84 -3.13 -17.97 1.41
CA ALA A 84 -3.28 -17.75 2.85
C ALA A 84 -3.58 -16.28 3.20
N GLY A 85 -3.41 -15.34 2.26
CA GLY A 85 -3.66 -13.92 2.48
C GLY A 85 -2.58 -13.00 1.91
N PRO A 86 -2.72 -11.67 2.15
CA PRO A 86 -1.74 -10.67 1.73
C PRO A 86 -0.41 -10.84 2.48
N ILE A 87 0.71 -10.75 1.75
CA ILE A 87 2.06 -10.75 2.32
C ILE A 87 2.49 -9.31 2.59
N THR A 88 2.62 -8.50 1.54
CA THR A 88 3.16 -7.14 1.63
C THR A 88 2.68 -6.29 0.47
N THR A 89 2.54 -4.99 0.71
CA THR A 89 2.23 -3.99 -0.30
C THR A 89 3.43 -3.08 -0.49
N ILE A 90 3.78 -2.81 -1.74
CA ILE A 90 4.88 -1.95 -2.13
C ILE A 90 4.35 -0.92 -3.12
N LEU A 91 4.60 0.36 -2.85
CA LEU A 91 4.16 1.49 -3.65
C LEU A 91 5.30 2.50 -3.81
N GLY A 92 5.57 2.92 -5.04
CA GLY A 92 6.53 3.97 -5.37
C GLY A 92 5.84 5.18 -5.99
N SER A 93 6.39 6.37 -5.76
CA SER A 93 5.92 7.60 -6.39
C SER A 93 6.13 7.56 -7.90
N THR A 94 5.11 8.00 -8.64
CA THR A 94 5.23 8.26 -10.09
C THR A 94 5.57 9.72 -10.40
N ASP A 95 5.71 10.54 -9.36
CA ASP A 95 6.15 11.94 -9.48
C ASP A 95 7.64 12.07 -9.14
N ASN A 96 8.45 12.28 -10.18
CA ASN A 96 9.90 12.44 -10.07
C ASN A 96 10.32 13.64 -9.20
N ALA A 97 9.48 14.68 -9.07
CA ALA A 97 9.78 15.82 -8.20
C ALA A 97 9.46 15.54 -6.72
N ARG A 98 8.65 14.52 -6.46
CA ARG A 98 8.23 14.10 -5.11
C ARG A 98 8.47 12.59 -4.95
N PRO A 99 9.73 12.14 -5.00
CA PRO A 99 10.06 10.73 -4.88
C PRO A 99 9.74 10.22 -3.47
N ALA A 100 8.99 9.13 -3.41
CA ALA A 100 8.56 8.49 -2.18
C ALA A 100 8.40 6.98 -2.41
N PHE A 101 8.66 6.21 -1.37
CA PHE A 101 8.46 4.77 -1.35
C PHE A 101 7.70 4.38 -0.09
N VAL A 102 6.70 3.52 -0.23
CA VAL A 102 5.84 3.08 0.86
C VAL A 102 5.77 1.57 0.81
N GLN A 103 6.09 0.92 1.93
CA GLN A 103 5.96 -0.52 2.06
C GLN A 103 5.24 -0.83 3.36
N PHE A 104 4.26 -1.73 3.34
CA PHE A 104 3.53 -2.13 4.54
C PHE A 104 2.94 -3.53 4.42
N ASN A 105 2.64 -4.10 5.58
CA ASN A 105 1.91 -5.35 5.73
C ASN A 105 0.57 -5.07 6.42
N GLN A 106 -0.41 -5.95 6.22
CA GLN A 106 -1.60 -5.95 7.06
C GLN A 106 -1.26 -6.56 8.42
N ILE A 107 -1.57 -5.84 9.50
CA ILE A 107 -1.42 -6.35 10.88
C ILE A 107 -2.76 -6.80 11.46
N SER A 108 -3.86 -6.24 10.96
CA SER A 108 -5.24 -6.67 11.24
C SER A 108 -6.13 -6.21 10.08
N GLY A 109 -7.40 -6.64 10.06
CA GLY A 109 -8.31 -6.34 8.94
C GLY A 109 -8.56 -4.84 8.68
N ASN A 110 -8.18 -3.94 9.60
CA ASN A 110 -8.31 -2.49 9.44
C ASN A 110 -7.01 -1.73 9.76
N GLN A 111 -5.89 -2.40 9.97
CA GLN A 111 -4.62 -1.75 10.32
C GLN A 111 -3.47 -2.28 9.49
N ILE A 112 -2.55 -1.38 9.18
CA ILE A 112 -1.33 -1.66 8.43
C ILE A 112 -0.11 -1.16 9.20
N ALA A 113 1.03 -1.82 9.05
CA ALA A 113 2.30 -1.36 9.58
C ALA A 113 3.42 -1.55 8.58
N GLY A 114 4.39 -0.65 8.58
CA GLY A 114 5.49 -0.67 7.62
C GLY A 114 6.37 0.56 7.70
N GLY A 115 6.75 1.10 6.54
CA GLY A 115 7.55 2.30 6.46
C GLY A 115 7.28 3.16 5.23
N VAL A 116 7.70 4.41 5.33
CA VAL A 116 7.73 5.41 4.27
C VAL A 116 9.14 5.95 4.16
N GLN A 117 9.71 5.89 2.97
CA GLN A 117 10.94 6.61 2.62
C GLN A 117 10.55 7.80 1.76
N TRP A 118 10.95 8.98 2.20
CA TRP A 118 10.75 10.23 1.48
C TRP A 118 12.08 10.70 0.91
N ARG A 119 12.10 11.02 -0.39
CA ARG A 119 13.32 11.31 -1.14
C ARG A 119 14.39 10.21 -0.99
N PRO A 120 14.06 8.95 -1.35
CA PRO A 120 15.04 7.88 -1.30
C PRO A 120 16.27 8.21 -2.16
N ALA A 121 17.46 7.86 -1.65
CA ALA A 121 18.76 8.13 -2.25
C ALA A 121 19.16 9.62 -2.37
N ASP A 122 18.43 10.52 -1.70
CA ASP A 122 18.79 11.93 -1.55
C ASP A 122 19.51 12.15 -0.20
N PRO A 123 20.49 13.07 -0.09
CA PRO A 123 21.09 13.42 1.21
C PRO A 123 20.08 13.90 2.28
N ALA A 124 18.92 14.39 1.85
CA ALA A 124 17.79 14.76 2.71
C ALA A 124 16.72 13.67 2.80
N GLU A 125 17.09 12.39 2.61
CA GLU A 125 16.21 11.25 2.80
C GLU A 125 15.64 11.23 4.22
N LEU A 126 14.34 10.98 4.32
CA LEU A 126 13.66 10.79 5.59
C LEU A 126 12.99 9.42 5.60
N VAL A 127 13.27 8.64 6.63
CA VAL A 127 12.67 7.31 6.82
C VAL A 127 11.74 7.35 8.03
N PHE A 128 10.53 6.87 7.83
CA PHE A 128 9.51 6.79 8.86
C PHE A 128 9.02 5.35 8.99
N SER A 129 8.85 4.89 10.22
CA SER A 129 7.93 3.80 10.50
C SER A 129 6.49 4.29 10.30
N LEU A 130 5.62 3.43 9.81
CA LEU A 130 4.24 3.72 9.49
C LEU A 130 3.31 2.81 10.27
N LEU A 131 2.30 3.39 10.90
CA LEU A 131 1.10 2.73 11.38
C LEU A 131 -0.11 3.36 10.70
N GLY A 132 -0.90 2.56 9.99
CA GLY A 132 -2.10 3.02 9.31
C GLY A 132 -3.36 2.42 9.94
N THR A 133 -4.41 3.22 10.09
CA THR A 133 -5.75 2.75 10.49
C THR A 133 -6.76 3.11 9.42
N GLN A 134 -7.52 2.12 8.95
CA GLN A 134 -8.46 2.29 7.86
C GLN A 134 -9.60 3.24 8.26
N LEU A 135 -9.80 4.28 7.46
CA LEU A 135 -10.94 5.16 7.57
C LEU A 135 -12.17 4.43 7.03
N ARG A 136 -13.13 4.12 7.90
CA ARG A 136 -14.44 3.63 7.50
C ARG A 136 -15.29 4.83 7.08
N LEU A 137 -15.64 4.90 5.81
CA LEU A 137 -16.60 5.89 5.34
C LEU A 137 -18.00 5.48 5.83
N PRO A 138 -18.82 6.44 6.31
CA PRO A 138 -20.22 6.15 6.62
C PRO A 138 -20.94 5.66 5.35
N ILE A 139 -21.70 4.58 5.52
CA ILE A 139 -22.62 4.00 4.53
C ILE A 139 -23.89 4.85 4.40
#